data_AF-E9I812-F1
#
_entry.id   AF-E9I812-F1
#
_cell.length_a   1.000
_cell.length_b   1.000
_cell.length_c   1.000
_cell.angle_alpha   90.00
_cell.angle_beta   90.00
_cell.angle_gamma   90.00
#
_symmetry.space_group_name_H-M   'P 1'
#
loop_
_entity.id
_entity.type
_entity.pdbx_description
1 polymer ?
#
loop_
_entity_poly.entity_id
_entity_poly.type
_entity_poly.pdbx_seq_one_letter_code
_entity_poly.pdbx_strand_id
1 'polypeptide(L)'
;MKLVKVVDGHYQDDAGNTLSLAEIDSRFAEQILASTLVRRIEKQHLDVDAAHWQKTIDISATAGQPLSFITLRKHLPEPLPSDWTVDELNASEVLVTLHDNCAFKVDSYRALPVKSAGQLPSGFEPSELYNARFHPRGLAMTIVGVTDALRATGIDWQTIMQHVAPDEVAVFAGSIM
;
A
#
# COMPACT_ATOMS: atom_id res chain seq x y z
N MET A 1 -11.90 -9.87 8.23
CA MET A 1 -11.20 -10.50 9.37
C MET A 1 -10.77 -11.92 9.11
N LYS A 2 -11.48 -12.70 8.28
CA LYS A 2 -11.04 -14.05 7.84
C LYS A 2 -10.77 -15.04 8.99
N LEU A 3 -11.38 -14.82 10.17
CA LEU A 3 -11.24 -15.70 11.34
C LEU A 3 -12.14 -16.94 11.24
N VAL A 4 -13.26 -16.80 10.52
CA VAL A 4 -14.21 -17.86 10.20
C VAL A 4 -14.69 -17.69 8.76
N LYS A 5 -15.19 -18.77 8.17
CA LYS A 5 -15.83 -18.80 6.85
C LYS A 5 -17.30 -19.12 7.01
N VAL A 6 -18.14 -18.62 6.11
CA VAL A 6 -19.55 -19.02 6.03
C VAL A 6 -19.67 -20.08 4.94
N VAL A 7 -20.07 -21.29 5.33
CA VAL A 7 -20.27 -22.44 4.43
C VAL A 7 -21.67 -22.99 4.70
N ASP A 8 -22.52 -23.01 3.68
CA ASP A 8 -23.92 -23.45 3.76
C ASP A 8 -24.72 -22.79 4.91
N GLY A 9 -24.46 -21.51 5.17
CA GLY A 9 -25.11 -20.74 6.24
C GLY A 9 -24.54 -20.98 7.65
N HIS A 10 -23.51 -21.81 7.79
CA HIS A 10 -22.84 -22.10 9.04
C HIS A 10 -21.45 -21.44 9.11
N TYR A 11 -21.05 -20.99 10.29
CA TYR A 11 -19.69 -20.49 10.51
C TYR A 11 -18.74 -21.65 10.76
N GLN A 12 -17.62 -21.70 10.03
CA GLN A 12 -16.58 -22.71 10.19
C GLN A 12 -15.23 -22.05 10.49
N ASP A 13 -14.44 -22.67 11.38
CA ASP A 13 -13.03 -22.33 11.55
C ASP A 13 -12.16 -22.88 10.40
N ASP A 14 -10.85 -22.59 10.44
CA ASP A 14 -9.91 -23.08 9.42
C ASP A 14 -9.71 -24.60 9.42
N ALA A 15 -10.09 -25.29 10.50
CA ALA A 15 -10.09 -26.75 10.58
C ALA A 15 -11.41 -27.37 10.08
N GLY A 16 -12.40 -26.54 9.69
CA GLY A 16 -13.71 -26.98 9.21
C GLY A 16 -14.72 -27.28 10.33
N ASN A 17 -14.40 -26.98 11.59
CA ASN A 17 -15.36 -27.18 12.68
C ASN A 17 -16.43 -26.10 12.60
N THR A 18 -17.69 -26.51 12.66
CA THR A 18 -18.81 -25.57 12.75
C THR A 18 -18.85 -24.93 14.14
N LEU A 19 -18.97 -23.61 14.17
CA LEU A 19 -19.02 -22.81 15.39
C LEU A 19 -20.38 -22.13 15.53
N SER A 20 -20.89 -22.13 16.76
CA SER A 20 -21.97 -21.25 17.18
C SER A 20 -21.47 -19.82 17.39
N LEU A 21 -22.39 -18.84 17.43
CA LEU A 21 -22.05 -17.45 17.74
C LEU A 21 -21.38 -17.29 19.12
N ALA A 22 -21.82 -18.06 20.11
CA ALA A 22 -21.22 -18.04 21.46
C ALA A 22 -19.78 -18.58 21.46
N GLU A 23 -19.49 -19.59 20.64
CA GLU A 23 -18.13 -20.09 20.47
C GLU A 23 -17.24 -19.12 19.71
N ILE A 24 -17.77 -18.42 18.70
CA ILE A 24 -17.03 -17.38 17.99
C ILE A 24 -16.63 -16.26 18.95
N ASP A 25 -17.58 -15.79 19.77
CA ASP A 25 -17.33 -14.76 20.78
C ASP A 25 -16.26 -15.22 21.78
N SER A 26 -16.46 -16.39 22.40
CA SER A 26 -15.52 -16.94 23.37
C SER A 26 -14.12 -17.20 22.79
N ARG A 27 -13.98 -17.54 21.50
CA ARG A 27 -12.69 -17.88 20.88
C ARG A 27 -11.98 -16.68 20.28
N PHE A 28 -12.72 -15.74 19.69
CA PHE A 28 -12.13 -14.71 18.83
C PHE A 28 -12.36 -13.28 19.32
N ALA A 29 -13.15 -13.04 20.38
CA ALA A 29 -13.41 -11.68 20.87
C ALA A 29 -12.13 -10.89 21.16
N GLU A 30 -11.15 -11.51 21.85
CA GLU A 30 -9.88 -10.85 22.14
C GLU A 30 -9.13 -10.44 20.87
N GLN A 31 -9.04 -11.35 19.88
CA GLN A 31 -8.40 -11.06 18.59
C GLN A 31 -9.15 -9.98 17.81
N ILE A 32 -10.48 -10.00 17.83
CA ILE A 32 -11.32 -8.99 17.16
C ILE A 32 -11.08 -7.61 17.76
N LEU A 33 -11.08 -7.50 19.09
CA LEU A 33 -10.82 -6.25 19.81
C LEU A 33 -9.39 -5.73 19.54
N ALA A 34 -8.40 -6.63 19.55
CA ALA A 34 -7.02 -6.27 19.23
C ALA A 34 -6.82 -5.85 17.77
N SER A 35 -7.71 -6.25 16.86
CA SER A 35 -7.62 -6.06 15.40
C SER A 35 -8.63 -5.05 14.85
N THR A 36 -9.27 -4.25 15.71
CA THR A 36 -10.24 -3.20 15.35
C THR A 36 -9.90 -1.87 16.02
N LEU A 37 -10.67 -0.82 15.71
CA LEU A 37 -10.49 0.54 16.26
C LEU A 37 -9.10 1.14 15.98
N VAL A 38 -8.72 2.13 16.80
CA VAL A 38 -7.39 2.75 16.79
C VAL A 38 -6.39 1.80 17.44
N ARG A 39 -5.33 1.47 16.72
CA ARG A 39 -4.27 0.57 17.17
C ARG A 39 -2.96 0.91 16.46
N ARG A 40 -1.89 0.16 16.77
CA ARG A 40 -0.61 0.28 16.06
C ARG A 40 -0.80 0.04 14.56
N ILE A 41 -0.12 0.83 13.73
CA ILE A 41 -0.19 0.65 12.27
C ILE A 41 0.40 -0.71 11.90
N GLU A 42 -0.37 -1.50 11.15
CA GLU A 42 0.00 -2.83 10.69
C GLU A 42 0.90 -2.75 9.44
N LYS A 43 1.80 -3.74 9.29
CA LYS A 43 2.80 -3.79 8.22
C LYS A 43 2.20 -3.83 6.81
N GLN A 44 0.95 -4.25 6.67
CA GLN A 44 0.21 -4.19 5.39
C GLN A 44 0.02 -2.76 4.87
N HIS A 45 0.13 -1.74 5.74
CA HIS A 45 0.11 -0.34 5.36
C HIS A 45 1.53 0.20 5.20
N LEU A 46 2.32 0.12 6.27
CA LEU A 46 3.74 0.46 6.28
C LEU A 46 4.40 -0.03 7.58
N ASP A 47 5.72 -0.21 7.58
CA ASP A 47 6.48 -0.44 8.81
C ASP A 47 6.82 0.90 9.48
N VAL A 48 6.16 1.21 10.59
CA VAL A 48 6.34 2.50 11.28
C VAL A 48 7.71 2.67 11.92
N ASP A 49 8.47 1.59 12.13
CA ASP A 49 9.82 1.63 12.69
C ASP A 49 10.89 1.67 11.58
N ALA A 50 10.50 1.34 10.35
CA ALA A 50 11.37 1.29 9.18
C ALA A 50 10.67 1.85 7.92
N ALA A 51 10.23 3.12 7.96
CA ALA A 51 9.70 3.78 6.78
C ALA A 51 10.84 4.11 5.80
N HIS A 52 10.70 3.65 4.55
CA HIS A 52 11.69 3.87 3.49
C HIS A 52 11.82 5.35 3.15
N TRP A 53 13.06 5.78 2.93
CA TRP A 53 13.42 7.10 2.43
C TRP A 53 14.82 7.02 1.82
N GLN A 54 15.28 8.11 1.21
CA GLN A 54 16.63 8.18 0.66
C GLN A 54 17.46 9.19 1.45
N LYS A 55 18.68 8.79 1.82
CA LYS A 55 19.70 9.72 2.31
C LYS A 55 20.58 10.15 1.14
N THR A 56 20.88 11.44 1.09
CA THR A 56 21.98 11.93 0.26
C THR A 56 23.28 11.63 0.99
N ILE A 57 24.21 10.98 0.30
CA ILE A 57 25.59 10.80 0.73
C ILE A 57 26.45 11.53 -0.28
N ASP A 58 27.25 12.46 0.22
CA ASP A 58 28.30 13.09 -0.56
C ASP A 58 29.54 12.19 -0.52
N ILE A 59 29.97 11.75 -1.69
CA ILE A 59 31.12 10.88 -1.86
C ILE A 59 32.23 11.65 -2.55
N SER A 60 33.41 11.60 -1.93
CA SER A 60 34.63 12.24 -2.41
C SER A 60 35.70 11.18 -2.63
N ALA A 61 36.46 11.29 -3.71
CA ALA A 61 37.69 10.52 -3.86
C ALA A 61 38.70 10.94 -2.78
N THR A 62 39.40 9.99 -2.18
CA THR A 62 40.57 10.28 -1.34
C THR A 62 41.76 10.65 -2.22
N ALA A 63 42.66 11.50 -1.70
CA ALA A 63 43.81 11.98 -2.47
C ALA A 63 44.64 10.80 -3.03
N GLY A 64 44.77 10.75 -4.36
CA GLY A 64 45.49 9.71 -5.09
C GLY A 64 44.71 8.41 -5.35
N GLN A 65 43.43 8.33 -4.97
CA GLN A 65 42.57 7.16 -5.19
C GLN A 65 41.22 7.59 -5.78
N PRO A 66 41.11 7.67 -7.13
CA PRO A 66 39.84 8.00 -7.75
C PRO A 66 38.79 6.91 -7.44
N LEU A 67 37.53 7.33 -7.31
CA LEU A 67 36.43 6.40 -7.10
C LEU A 67 35.87 5.98 -8.45
N SER A 68 35.91 4.68 -8.73
CA SER A 68 35.36 4.11 -9.96
C SER A 68 34.32 3.03 -9.67
N PHE A 69 33.33 2.92 -10.54
CA PHE A 69 32.31 1.88 -10.48
C PHE A 69 31.85 1.47 -11.88
N ILE A 70 31.34 0.25 -12.01
CA ILE A 70 30.79 -0.27 -13.27
C ILE A 70 29.28 -0.14 -13.24
N THR A 71 28.69 0.33 -14.33
CA THR A 71 27.23 0.41 -14.50
C THR A 71 26.82 0.20 -15.96
N LEU A 72 25.52 0.11 -16.23
CA LEU A 72 24.99 0.09 -17.58
C LEU A 72 25.01 1.49 -18.18
N ARG A 73 25.41 1.62 -19.45
CA ARG A 73 25.45 2.89 -20.17
C ARG A 73 24.11 3.64 -20.10
N LYS A 74 22.99 2.91 -20.20
CA LYS A 74 21.62 3.45 -20.10
C LYS A 74 21.21 3.97 -18.70
N HIS A 75 22.02 3.73 -17.67
CA HIS A 75 21.77 4.23 -16.31
C HIS A 75 22.60 5.48 -16.00
N LEU A 76 23.46 5.93 -16.92
CA LEU A 76 24.21 7.17 -16.72
C LEU A 76 23.25 8.37 -16.67
N PRO A 77 23.57 9.41 -15.88
CA PRO A 77 22.81 10.64 -15.89
C PRO A 77 22.84 11.32 -17.27
N GLU A 78 21.75 12.03 -17.60
CA GLU A 78 21.65 12.85 -18.80
C GLU A 78 21.25 14.29 -18.41
N PRO A 79 22.11 15.30 -18.65
CA PRO A 79 23.46 15.21 -19.22
C PRO A 79 24.46 14.53 -18.27
N LEU A 80 25.53 13.95 -18.85
CA LEU A 80 26.63 13.38 -18.07
C LEU A 80 27.32 14.49 -17.26
N PRO A 81 27.60 14.30 -15.95
CA PRO A 81 28.34 15.29 -15.17
C PRO A 81 29.72 15.54 -15.76
N SER A 82 30.16 16.81 -15.75
CA SER A 82 31.44 17.24 -16.35
C SER A 82 32.65 16.56 -15.71
N ASP A 83 32.55 16.19 -14.44
CA ASP A 83 33.67 15.66 -13.65
C ASP A 83 33.69 14.12 -13.64
N TRP A 84 32.96 13.49 -14.56
CA TRP A 84 32.96 12.04 -14.75
C TRP A 84 33.74 11.66 -16.01
N THR A 85 34.54 10.62 -15.92
CA THR A 85 35.08 9.91 -17.10
C THR A 85 34.36 8.57 -17.25
N VAL A 86 34.01 8.22 -18.48
CA VAL A 86 33.27 7.00 -18.80
C VAL A 86 34.02 6.24 -19.87
N ASP A 87 34.56 5.08 -19.51
CA ASP A 87 35.26 4.17 -20.41
C ASP A 87 34.35 3.01 -20.78
N GLU A 88 34.28 2.68 -22.07
CA GLU A 88 33.49 1.55 -22.53
C GLU A 88 34.17 0.22 -22.15
N LEU A 89 33.45 -0.65 -21.44
CA LEU A 89 33.92 -2.02 -21.16
C LEU A 89 33.38 -3.00 -22.19
N ASN A 90 32.12 -2.85 -22.57
CA ASN A 90 31.46 -3.62 -23.62
C ASN A 90 30.24 -2.85 -24.18
N ALA A 91 29.42 -3.53 -24.98
CA ALA A 91 28.24 -2.94 -25.63
C ALA A 91 27.22 -2.34 -24.65
N SER A 92 27.16 -2.82 -23.40
CA SER A 92 26.18 -2.37 -22.40
C SER A 92 26.78 -1.74 -21.15
N GLU A 93 27.99 -2.14 -20.76
CA GLU A 93 28.63 -1.72 -19.52
C GLU A 93 29.74 -0.70 -19.76
N VAL A 94 29.87 0.20 -18.79
CA VAL A 94 30.88 1.25 -18.76
C VAL A 94 31.54 1.29 -17.39
N LEU A 95 32.82 1.65 -17.37
CA LEU A 95 33.54 2.04 -16.17
C LEU A 95 33.40 3.55 -16.00
N VAL A 96 32.80 3.97 -14.91
CA VAL A 96 32.70 5.39 -14.53
C VAL A 96 33.79 5.69 -13.51
N THR A 97 34.50 6.80 -13.69
CA THR A 97 35.46 7.35 -12.74
C THR A 97 35.04 8.76 -12.34
N LEU A 98 34.93 9.00 -11.03
CA LEU A 98 34.57 10.27 -10.42
C LEU A 98 35.84 11.07 -10.08
N HIS A 99 35.93 12.31 -10.54
CA HIS A 99 37.08 13.18 -10.28
C HIS A 99 36.83 14.25 -9.22
N ASP A 100 35.57 14.52 -8.89
CA ASP A 100 35.16 15.44 -7.83
C ASP A 100 34.02 14.81 -7.00
N ASN A 101 33.54 15.55 -6.00
CA ASN A 101 32.46 15.16 -5.13
C ASN A 101 31.18 14.84 -5.92
N CYS A 102 30.55 13.74 -5.56
CA CYS A 102 29.27 13.33 -6.14
C CYS A 102 28.27 13.00 -5.04
N ALA A 103 27.05 13.53 -5.17
CA ALA A 103 25.95 13.26 -4.27
C ALA A 103 25.13 12.07 -4.78
N PHE A 104 25.13 10.97 -4.03
CA PHE A 104 24.32 9.80 -4.30
C PHE A 104 23.12 9.71 -3.36
N LYS A 105 21.98 9.29 -3.89
CA LYS A 105 20.83 8.88 -3.06
C LYS A 105 20.92 7.40 -2.77
N VAL A 106 20.99 7.04 -1.50
CA VAL A 106 20.96 5.66 -1.06
C VAL A 106 19.71 5.37 -0.25
N ASP A 107 19.15 4.18 -0.41
CA ASP A 107 18.03 3.73 0.38
C ASP A 107 18.38 3.71 1.87
N SER A 108 17.46 4.17 2.68
CA SER A 108 17.55 4.22 4.12
C SER A 108 16.17 4.04 4.73
N TYR A 109 16.13 3.82 6.05
CA TYR A 109 14.90 3.60 6.79
C TYR A 109 14.89 4.45 8.04
N ARG A 110 13.71 4.91 8.46
CA ARG A 110 13.56 5.70 9.69
C ARG A 110 12.30 5.32 10.44
N ALA A 111 12.36 5.45 11.76
CA ALA A 111 11.18 5.37 12.60
C ALA A 111 10.33 6.63 12.43
N LEU A 112 9.03 6.45 12.16
CA LEU A 112 8.05 7.53 12.16
C LEU A 112 7.72 7.94 13.60
N PRO A 113 7.44 9.24 13.87
CA PRO A 113 7.01 9.67 15.20
C PRO A 113 5.60 9.18 15.55
N VAL A 114 4.73 9.02 14.54
CA VAL A 114 3.38 8.48 14.71
C VAL A 114 3.39 6.98 14.46
N LYS A 115 2.74 6.24 15.36
CA LYS A 115 2.78 4.77 15.42
C LYS A 115 1.42 4.09 15.34
N SER A 116 0.34 4.87 15.37
CA SER A 116 -1.04 4.40 15.45
C SER A 116 -1.93 5.08 14.42
N ALA A 117 -2.97 4.38 14.01
CA ALA A 117 -4.01 4.89 13.13
C ALA A 117 -5.33 4.14 13.34
N GLY A 118 -6.44 4.78 12.98
CA GLY A 118 -7.70 4.07 12.72
C GLY A 118 -7.56 3.28 11.42
N GLN A 119 -7.71 1.96 11.52
CA GLN A 119 -7.51 1.04 10.41
C GLN A 119 -8.75 0.16 10.26
N LEU A 120 -9.09 -0.22 9.02
CA LEU A 120 -10.11 -1.26 8.79
C LEU A 120 -9.80 -2.50 9.63
N PRO A 121 -10.82 -3.30 10.02
CA PRO A 121 -10.59 -4.54 10.75
C PRO A 121 -9.55 -5.41 10.04
N SER A 122 -8.53 -5.88 10.75
CA SER A 122 -7.43 -6.62 10.13
C SER A 122 -7.95 -7.81 9.33
N GLY A 123 -7.39 -8.03 8.14
CA GLY A 123 -7.86 -9.07 7.21
C GLY A 123 -9.18 -8.76 6.49
N PHE A 124 -9.70 -7.53 6.55
CA PHE A 124 -10.75 -7.06 5.63
C PHE A 124 -10.14 -6.21 4.51
N GLU A 125 -10.20 -6.71 3.28
CA GLU A 125 -9.63 -6.05 2.10
C GLU A 125 -10.72 -5.72 1.06
N PRO A 126 -11.12 -4.43 0.93
CA PRO A 126 -12.17 -4.01 -0.01
C PRO A 126 -11.91 -4.42 -1.47
N SER A 127 -10.64 -4.45 -1.87
CA SER A 127 -10.22 -4.81 -3.23
C SER A 127 -10.44 -6.28 -3.58
N GLU A 128 -10.69 -7.16 -2.60
CA GLU A 128 -11.01 -8.58 -2.86
C GLU A 128 -12.48 -8.78 -3.27
N LEU A 129 -13.35 -7.78 -3.11
CA LEU A 129 -14.79 -7.89 -3.31
C LEU A 129 -15.24 -7.61 -4.75
N TYR A 130 -14.35 -7.14 -5.61
CA TYR A 130 -14.62 -6.85 -7.02
C TYR A 130 -13.30 -6.78 -7.82
N ASN A 131 -13.37 -6.56 -9.14
CA ASN A 131 -12.16 -6.37 -9.96
C ASN A 131 -11.52 -4.98 -9.73
N ALA A 132 -10.68 -4.88 -8.71
CA ALA A 132 -10.07 -3.62 -8.24
C ALA A 132 -8.69 -3.30 -8.83
N ARG A 133 -8.32 -3.89 -9.98
CA ARG A 133 -6.98 -3.71 -10.57
C ARG A 133 -6.71 -2.23 -10.84
N PHE A 134 -5.54 -1.75 -10.42
CA PHE A 134 -5.09 -0.35 -10.56
C PHE A 134 -5.94 0.69 -9.83
N HIS A 135 -6.91 0.30 -9.01
CA HIS A 135 -7.67 1.25 -8.20
C HIS A 135 -6.88 1.65 -6.95
N PRO A 136 -6.80 2.94 -6.60
CA PRO A 136 -6.29 3.35 -5.30
C PRO A 136 -7.19 2.82 -4.19
N ARG A 137 -6.63 2.60 -3.00
CA ARG A 137 -7.37 2.04 -1.85
C ARG A 137 -8.64 2.83 -1.52
N GLY A 138 -8.58 4.16 -1.61
CA GLY A 138 -9.73 5.04 -1.39
C GLY A 138 -10.91 4.72 -2.32
N LEU A 139 -10.67 4.51 -3.61
CA LEU A 139 -11.72 4.15 -4.57
C LEU A 139 -12.32 2.76 -4.27
N ALA A 140 -11.49 1.80 -3.89
CA ALA A 140 -11.98 0.49 -3.48
C ALA A 140 -12.87 0.57 -2.22
N MET A 141 -12.51 1.40 -1.25
CA MET A 141 -13.36 1.67 -0.09
C MET A 141 -14.67 2.36 -0.48
N THR A 142 -14.63 3.35 -1.39
CA THR A 142 -15.83 4.04 -1.88
C THR A 142 -16.80 3.08 -2.55
N ILE A 143 -16.34 2.22 -3.46
CA ILE A 143 -17.20 1.27 -4.18
C ILE A 143 -17.91 0.32 -3.20
N VAL A 144 -17.15 -0.23 -2.24
CA VAL A 144 -17.72 -1.13 -1.22
C VAL A 144 -18.70 -0.39 -0.31
N GLY A 145 -18.34 0.81 0.15
CA GLY A 145 -19.20 1.62 1.02
C GLY A 145 -20.49 2.09 0.35
N VAL A 146 -20.44 2.51 -0.91
CA VAL A 146 -21.65 2.87 -1.68
C VAL A 146 -22.54 1.65 -1.91
N THR A 147 -21.95 0.49 -2.19
CA THR A 147 -22.71 -0.76 -2.35
C THR A 147 -23.43 -1.13 -1.06
N ASP A 148 -22.75 -1.01 0.09
CA ASP A 148 -23.34 -1.25 1.41
C ASP A 148 -24.48 -0.27 1.69
N ALA A 149 -24.26 1.03 1.49
CA ALA A 149 -25.27 2.08 1.69
C ALA A 149 -26.51 1.90 0.81
N LEU A 150 -26.34 1.57 -0.48
CA LEU A 150 -27.45 1.33 -1.39
C LEU A 150 -28.25 0.09 -0.96
N ARG A 151 -27.58 -1.01 -0.59
CA ARG A 151 -28.25 -2.23 -0.11
C ARG A 151 -28.96 -2.04 1.23
N ALA A 152 -28.43 -1.19 2.10
CA ALA A 152 -29.04 -0.87 3.39
C ALA A 152 -30.41 -0.19 3.26
N THR A 153 -30.75 0.39 2.11
CA THR A 153 -32.10 0.92 1.84
C THR A 153 -33.18 -0.18 1.83
N GLY A 154 -32.80 -1.43 1.55
CA GLY A 154 -33.73 -2.54 1.34
C GLY A 154 -34.55 -2.42 0.04
N ILE A 155 -34.27 -1.43 -0.81
CA ILE A 155 -34.95 -1.19 -2.08
C ILE A 155 -33.98 -1.47 -3.21
N ASP A 156 -34.41 -2.26 -4.20
CA ASP A 156 -33.59 -2.48 -5.39
C ASP A 156 -33.36 -1.17 -6.16
N TRP A 157 -32.15 -0.97 -6.67
CA TRP A 157 -31.77 0.27 -7.35
C TRP A 157 -32.66 0.54 -8.57
N GLN A 158 -33.09 -0.50 -9.31
CA GLN A 158 -33.99 -0.31 -10.45
C GLN A 158 -35.37 0.21 -10.01
N THR A 159 -35.86 -0.22 -8.85
CA THR A 159 -37.12 0.29 -8.29
C THR A 159 -36.99 1.77 -7.96
N ILE A 160 -35.87 2.21 -7.37
CA ILE A 160 -35.62 3.64 -7.11
C ILE A 160 -35.67 4.43 -8.43
N MET A 161 -34.95 3.96 -9.45
CA MET A 161 -34.89 4.61 -10.77
C MET A 161 -36.23 4.66 -11.52
N GLN A 162 -37.21 3.83 -11.17
CA GLN A 162 -38.56 3.91 -11.75
C GLN A 162 -39.40 5.04 -11.17
N HIS A 163 -39.00 5.61 -10.04
CA HIS A 163 -39.76 6.62 -9.30
C HIS A 163 -39.16 8.03 -9.39
N VAL A 164 -38.05 8.20 -10.11
CA VAL A 164 -37.37 9.48 -10.31
C VAL A 164 -36.94 9.63 -11.78
N ALA A 165 -36.82 10.86 -12.25
CA ALA A 165 -36.23 11.13 -13.56
C ALA A 165 -34.70 10.90 -13.53
N PRO A 166 -34.06 10.59 -14.67
CA PRO A 166 -32.61 10.33 -14.72
C PRO A 166 -31.72 11.46 -14.18
N ASP A 167 -32.17 12.71 -14.28
CA ASP A 167 -31.49 13.91 -13.81
C ASP A 167 -31.79 14.27 -12.33
N GLU A 168 -32.67 13.52 -11.68
CA GLU A 168 -32.98 13.65 -10.24
C GLU A 168 -32.08 12.78 -9.35
N VAL A 169 -31.07 12.12 -9.94
CA VAL A 169 -30.06 11.35 -9.21
C VAL A 169 -28.77 12.15 -9.13
N ALA A 170 -28.33 12.44 -7.91
CA ALA A 170 -27.09 13.17 -7.65
C ALA A 170 -26.15 12.37 -6.75
N VAL A 171 -24.85 12.49 -7.01
CA VAL A 171 -23.78 11.89 -6.18
C VAL A 171 -22.79 12.97 -5.81
N PHE A 172 -22.61 13.20 -4.51
CA PHE A 172 -21.62 14.13 -3.97
C PHE A 172 -20.64 13.35 -3.08
N ALA A 173 -19.45 13.08 -3.60
CA ALA A 173 -18.40 12.36 -2.90
C ALA A 173 -17.01 12.87 -3.33
N GLY A 174 -16.03 12.75 -2.46
CA GLY A 174 -14.64 13.15 -2.75
C GLY A 174 -13.68 12.83 -1.61
N SER A 175 -12.39 13.03 -1.87
CA SER A 175 -11.32 13.02 -0.87
C SER A 175 -10.64 14.39 -0.83
N ILE A 176 -10.20 14.81 0.35
CA ILE A 176 -9.49 16.10 0.54
C ILE A 176 -7.97 16.00 0.37
N MET A 177 -7.44 14.78 0.31
CA MET A 177 -6.01 14.46 0.20
C MET A 177 -5.61 14.31 -1.26
#